data_AF-A0A9K3IUU6-F1
#
_entry.id   AF-A0A9K3IUU6-F1
#
_cell.length_a   1.000
_cell.length_b   1.000
_cell.length_c   1.000
_cell.angle_alpha   90.00
_cell.angle_beta   90.00
_cell.angle_gamma   90.00
#
_symmetry.space_group_name_H-M   'P 1'
#
loop_
_entity.id
_entity.type
_entity.pdbx_description
1 polymer ?
#
loop_
_entity_poly.entity_id
_entity_poly.type
_entity_poly.pdbx_seq_one_letter_code
_entity_poly.pdbx_strand_id
1 'polypeptide(L)'
;MCSGCIRSKYGLEEALQVTKVLAEDCRSRGTAFRLGAVLRDVLEQFLPDDAHIRSNGRVRVAVTQILWRPRGLLVDQFDSREDLIDAVITSSFIPGYLAPRPATLFRNRLCVDGGLTLFMPPTSAAQTVRVCAFPAGRLGLEDIGISPDCNPENRASAGELFSWALEPAADSVLDNLYELGYMDAAVWAALNPVEDVVQEEEPMVRS
;
A
#
# COMPACT_ATOMS: atom_id res chain seq x y z
N MET A 1 -2.08 -2.37 0.25
CA MET A 1 -1.33 -2.87 1.43
C MET A 1 0.16 -2.69 1.17
N CYS A 2 0.86 -1.92 1.99
CA CYS A 2 2.31 -1.72 1.84
C CYS A 2 3.06 -3.00 2.26
N SER A 3 3.85 -3.56 1.34
CA SER A 3 4.65 -4.78 1.51
C SER A 3 5.71 -4.70 2.65
N GLY A 4 5.92 -3.53 3.25
CA GLY A 4 6.91 -3.29 4.32
C GLY A 4 6.51 -3.76 5.73
N CYS A 5 5.26 -4.18 5.97
CA CYS A 5 4.78 -4.49 7.33
C CYS A 5 5.10 -5.93 7.80
N ILE A 6 5.48 -6.84 6.91
CA ILE A 6 5.59 -8.28 7.28
C ILE A 6 6.83 -8.59 8.13
N ARG A 7 7.79 -7.67 8.26
CA ARG A 7 8.98 -7.91 9.09
C ARG A 7 9.61 -6.67 9.72
N SER A 8 8.93 -5.53 9.72
CA SER A 8 9.28 -4.46 10.66
C SER A 8 9.00 -4.98 12.08
N LYS A 9 9.57 -4.42 13.16
CA LYS A 9 9.21 -4.86 14.53
C LYS A 9 7.75 -4.54 14.88
N TYR A 10 6.97 -4.04 13.91
CA TYR A 10 5.60 -3.62 14.09
C TYR A 10 4.63 -4.70 13.59
N GLY A 11 3.73 -5.14 14.47
CA GLY A 11 2.62 -6.04 14.12
C GLY A 11 1.59 -5.36 13.22
N LEU A 12 0.73 -6.17 12.58
CA LEU A 12 -0.39 -5.64 11.79
C LEU A 12 -1.35 -4.78 12.64
N GLU A 13 -1.52 -5.11 13.92
CA GLU A 13 -2.29 -4.32 14.89
C GLU A 13 -1.66 -2.94 15.15
N GLU A 14 -0.33 -2.85 15.22
CA GLU A 14 0.34 -1.56 15.41
C GLU A 14 0.22 -0.71 14.14
N ALA A 15 0.27 -1.31 12.95
CA ALA A 15 -0.01 -0.60 11.71
C ALA A 15 -1.45 -0.06 11.66
N LEU A 16 -2.44 -0.82 12.16
CA LEU A 16 -3.81 -0.34 12.34
C LEU A 16 -3.85 0.85 13.32
N GLN A 17 -3.17 0.75 14.47
CA GLN A 17 -3.14 1.83 15.45
C GLN A 17 -2.50 3.10 14.90
N VAL A 18 -1.41 2.98 14.14
CA VAL A 18 -0.77 4.11 13.45
C VAL A 18 -1.70 4.73 12.40
N THR A 19 -2.46 3.90 11.68
CA THR A 19 -3.47 4.37 10.72
C THR A 19 -4.57 5.17 11.43
N LYS A 20 -5.02 4.75 12.62
CA LYS A 20 -5.99 5.49 13.43
C LYS A 20 -5.44 6.83 13.91
N VAL A 21 -4.16 6.90 14.30
CA VAL A 21 -3.50 8.17 14.68
C VAL A 21 -3.53 9.17 13.52
N LEU A 22 -3.18 8.71 12.31
CA LEU A 22 -3.26 9.54 11.10
C LEU A 22 -4.71 9.97 10.81
N ALA A 23 -5.65 9.02 10.89
CA ALA A 23 -7.07 9.28 10.62
C ALA A 23 -7.66 10.30 11.60
N GLU A 24 -7.32 10.21 12.89
CA GLU A 24 -7.79 11.15 13.91
C GLU A 24 -7.26 12.57 13.69
N ASP A 25 -6.00 12.75 13.28
CA ASP A 25 -5.48 14.06 12.89
C ASP A 25 -6.30 14.65 11.73
N CYS A 26 -6.52 13.86 10.68
CA CYS A 26 -7.26 14.31 9.50
C CYS A 26 -8.73 14.61 9.82
N ARG A 27 -9.41 13.80 10.64
CA ARG A 27 -10.79 14.07 11.08
C ARG A 27 -10.90 15.34 11.93
N SER A 28 -9.96 15.55 12.87
CA SER A 28 -10.02 16.65 13.82
C SER A 28 -9.61 18.01 13.22
N ARG A 29 -8.70 18.01 12.24
CA ARG A 29 -8.07 19.22 11.70
C ARG A 29 -8.21 19.38 10.18
N GLY A 30 -8.94 18.48 9.53
CA GLY A 30 -9.19 18.45 8.09
C GLY A 30 -8.13 17.68 7.28
N THR A 31 -8.59 17.00 6.24
CA THR A 31 -7.77 16.10 5.39
C THR A 31 -7.13 16.83 4.21
N ALA A 32 -7.93 17.60 3.48
CA ALA A 32 -7.53 18.24 2.22
C ALA A 32 -6.28 19.09 2.39
N PHE A 33 -5.31 18.93 1.48
CA PHE A 33 -4.02 19.66 1.46
C PHE A 33 -3.08 19.44 2.65
N ARG A 34 -3.51 18.69 3.68
CA ARG A 34 -2.73 18.37 4.90
C ARG A 34 -2.28 16.92 4.95
N LEU A 35 -3.01 16.01 4.30
CA LEU A 35 -2.75 14.58 4.37
C LEU A 35 -1.29 14.21 4.07
N GLY A 36 -0.65 14.84 3.08
CA GLY A 36 0.76 14.57 2.78
C GLY A 36 1.73 14.95 3.90
N ALA A 37 1.45 16.03 4.65
CA ALA A 37 2.26 16.44 5.79
C ALA A 37 2.03 15.53 7.00
N VAL A 38 0.76 15.23 7.31
CA VAL A 38 0.41 14.30 8.41
C VAL A 38 1.00 12.91 8.16
N LEU A 39 0.92 12.41 6.93
CA LEU A 39 1.51 11.13 6.54
C LEU A 39 3.04 11.14 6.73
N ARG A 40 3.72 12.24 6.37
CA ARG A 40 5.16 12.38 6.61
C ARG A 40 5.50 12.29 8.10
N ASP A 41 4.82 13.08 8.94
CA ASP A 41 5.07 13.13 10.37
C ASP A 41 4.91 11.74 11.01
N VAL A 42 3.86 11.01 10.62
CA VAL A 42 3.61 9.64 11.05
C VAL A 42 4.71 8.69 10.59
N LEU A 43 5.12 8.75 9.32
CA LEU A 43 6.20 7.89 8.82
C LEU A 43 7.54 8.19 9.50
N GLU A 44 7.88 9.45 9.74
CA GLU A 44 9.11 9.85 10.43
C GLU A 44 9.12 9.42 11.90
N GLN A 45 7.96 9.43 12.55
CA GLN A 45 7.79 9.01 13.95
C GLN A 45 7.89 7.48 14.11
N PHE A 46 7.24 6.71 13.23
CA PHE A 46 7.06 5.28 13.44
C PHE A 46 8.04 4.40 12.65
N LEU A 47 8.62 4.88 11.54
CA LEU A 47 9.62 4.09 10.82
C LEU A 47 10.97 4.08 11.55
N PRO A 48 11.59 2.91 11.75
CA PRO A 48 12.91 2.82 12.36
C PRO A 48 13.98 3.46 11.45
N ASP A 49 15.08 3.91 12.04
CA ASP A 49 16.20 4.55 11.32
C ASP A 49 16.75 3.68 10.17
N ASP A 50 16.72 2.35 10.34
CA ASP A 50 17.20 1.36 9.37
C ASP A 50 16.13 0.87 8.37
N ALA A 51 14.95 1.49 8.32
CA ALA A 51 13.83 1.04 7.49
C ALA A 51 14.18 0.90 5.99
N HIS A 52 14.95 1.84 5.46
CA HIS A 52 15.42 1.84 4.07
C HIS A 52 16.31 0.62 3.76
N ILE A 53 17.25 0.30 4.64
CA ILE A 53 18.13 -0.88 4.53
C ILE A 53 17.31 -2.17 4.52
N ARG A 54 16.31 -2.26 5.42
CA ARG A 54 15.44 -3.44 5.55
C ARG A 54 14.51 -3.64 4.36
N SER A 55 14.19 -2.55 3.65
CA SER A 55 13.26 -2.52 2.52
C SER A 55 13.94 -2.76 1.18
N ASN A 56 15.23 -2.42 1.03
CA ASN A 56 15.98 -2.56 -0.21
C ASN A 56 15.94 -3.99 -0.76
N GLY A 57 15.56 -4.13 -2.03
CA GLY A 57 15.41 -5.40 -2.74
C GLY A 57 14.21 -6.24 -2.31
N ARG A 58 13.43 -5.81 -1.31
CA ARG A 58 12.26 -6.54 -0.77
C ARG A 58 10.95 -5.81 -1.00
N VAL A 59 10.96 -4.48 -0.95
CA VAL A 59 9.80 -3.63 -1.17
C VAL A 59 10.02 -2.86 -2.46
N ARG A 60 9.00 -2.84 -3.32
CA ARG A 60 8.96 -1.99 -4.50
C ARG A 60 7.83 -0.98 -4.35
N VAL A 61 8.15 0.30 -4.53
CA VAL A 61 7.19 1.40 -4.45
C VAL A 61 6.96 1.93 -5.86
N ALA A 62 5.70 1.94 -6.29
CA ALA A 62 5.32 2.44 -7.61
C ALA A 62 5.10 3.96 -7.55
N VAL A 63 5.67 4.69 -8.49
CA VAL A 63 5.41 6.13 -8.70
C VAL A 63 5.17 6.40 -10.17
N THR A 64 4.33 7.40 -10.48
CA THR A 64 4.11 7.81 -11.87
C THR A 64 4.92 9.06 -12.17
N GLN A 65 5.91 8.96 -13.06
CA GLN A 65 6.62 10.13 -13.57
C GLN A 65 5.76 10.86 -14.60
N ILE A 66 5.59 12.17 -14.40
CA ILE A 66 4.94 13.06 -15.36
C ILE A 66 5.92 13.39 -16.48
N LEU A 67 5.58 12.91 -17.67
CA LEU A 67 6.18 13.25 -18.95
C LEU A 67 5.03 13.47 -19.95
N TRP A 68 5.34 13.83 -21.19
CA TRP A 68 4.31 13.89 -22.25
C TRP A 68 3.51 12.58 -22.38
N ARG A 69 4.17 11.43 -22.14
CA ARG A 69 3.52 10.15 -21.85
C ARG A 69 3.85 9.74 -20.42
N PRO A 70 2.87 9.64 -19.51
CA PRO A 70 3.11 9.18 -18.14
C PRO A 70 3.86 7.86 -18.11
N ARG A 71 4.85 7.74 -17.22
CA ARG A 71 5.69 6.55 -17.10
C ARG A 71 5.70 6.05 -15.67
N GLY A 72 5.25 4.81 -15.45
CA GLY A 72 5.39 4.12 -14.17
C GLY A 72 6.86 3.78 -13.89
N LEU A 73 7.28 4.02 -12.66
CA LEU A 73 8.60 3.66 -12.13
C LEU A 73 8.40 2.79 -10.89
N LEU A 74 9.21 1.74 -10.76
CA LEU A 74 9.30 0.92 -9.55
C LEU A 74 10.61 1.26 -8.84
N VAL A 75 10.50 1.73 -7.62
CA VAL A 75 11.62 2.09 -6.75
C VAL A 75 11.80 0.98 -5.74
N ASP A 76 12.95 0.30 -5.78
CA ASP A 76 13.25 -0.85 -4.91
C ASP A 76 14.60 -0.73 -4.18
N GLN A 77 15.29 0.39 -4.38
CA GLN A 77 16.51 0.79 -3.69
C GLN A 77 16.32 2.20 -3.16
N PHE A 78 16.58 2.37 -1.86
CA PHE A 78 16.40 3.57 -1.06
C PHE A 78 17.75 3.93 -0.42
N ASP A 79 18.17 5.18 -0.61
CA ASP A 79 19.49 5.67 -0.19
C ASP A 79 19.51 6.08 1.29
N SER A 80 18.36 6.47 1.84
CA SER A 80 18.18 6.82 3.25
C SER A 80 16.75 6.57 3.72
N ARG A 81 16.49 6.73 5.04
CA ARG A 81 15.13 6.66 5.59
C ARG A 81 14.22 7.73 4.97
N GLU A 82 14.75 8.94 4.78
CA GLU A 82 14.04 10.06 4.16
C GLU A 82 13.68 9.75 2.71
N ASP A 83 14.61 9.18 1.93
CA ASP A 83 14.35 8.80 0.54
C ASP A 83 13.30 7.67 0.42
N LEU A 84 13.25 6.72 1.37
CA LEU A 84 12.14 5.77 1.49
C LEU A 84 10.80 6.48 1.79
N ILE A 85 10.78 7.41 2.74
CA ILE A 85 9.58 8.18 3.10
C ILE A 85 9.09 9.00 1.91
N ASP A 86 10.00 9.67 1.20
CA ASP A 86 9.71 10.45 0.01
C ASP A 86 9.12 9.57 -1.10
N ALA A 87 9.64 8.36 -1.28
CA ALA A 87 9.09 7.39 -2.23
C ALA A 87 7.64 7.00 -1.86
N VAL A 88 7.39 6.67 -0.58
CA VAL A 88 6.05 6.29 -0.09
C VAL A 88 5.06 7.44 -0.26
N ILE A 89 5.42 8.66 0.17
CA ILE A 89 4.57 9.86 0.01
C ILE A 89 4.27 10.12 -1.46
N THR A 90 5.28 10.02 -2.33
CA THR A 90 5.11 10.21 -3.77
C THR A 90 4.18 9.15 -4.36
N SER A 91 4.29 7.90 -3.91
CA SER A 91 3.45 6.79 -4.38
C SER A 91 1.97 6.97 -4.07
N SER A 92 1.65 7.74 -3.03
CA SER A 92 0.30 8.07 -2.59
C SER A 92 -0.10 9.51 -2.96
N PHE A 93 0.68 10.22 -3.78
CA PHE A 93 0.43 11.62 -4.14
C PHE A 93 -0.69 11.75 -5.19
N ILE A 94 -1.93 11.62 -4.74
CA ILE A 94 -3.11 11.80 -5.56
C ILE A 94 -3.24 13.29 -5.94
N PRO A 95 -3.18 13.65 -7.24
CA PRO A 95 -3.25 15.03 -7.69
C PRO A 95 -4.52 15.74 -7.21
N GLY A 96 -4.36 16.92 -6.60
CA GLY A 96 -5.48 17.72 -6.11
C GLY A 96 -6.07 17.26 -4.77
N TYR A 97 -5.54 16.20 -4.15
CA TYR A 97 -6.01 15.69 -2.86
C TYR A 97 -4.96 15.84 -1.74
N LEU A 98 -3.75 15.26 -1.91
CA LEU A 98 -2.73 15.27 -0.85
C LEU A 98 -2.13 16.65 -0.54
N ALA A 99 -2.08 17.54 -1.53
CA ALA A 99 -1.47 18.86 -1.44
C ALA A 99 -2.08 19.80 -2.49
N PRO A 100 -1.97 21.14 -2.33
CA PRO A 100 -2.52 22.11 -3.29
C PRO A 100 -1.74 22.17 -4.60
N ARG A 101 -0.76 21.28 -4.79
CA ARG A 101 0.06 21.16 -6.00
C ARG A 101 -0.35 19.90 -6.77
N PRO A 102 -0.33 19.93 -8.11
CA PRO A 102 -0.74 18.80 -8.94
C PRO A 102 0.28 17.65 -8.97
N ALA A 103 1.50 17.88 -8.50
CA ALA A 103 2.59 16.90 -8.49
C ALA A 103 3.63 17.23 -7.42
N THR A 104 4.53 16.27 -7.16
CA THR A 104 5.68 16.41 -6.25
C THR A 104 7.00 16.10 -6.96
N LEU A 105 8.13 16.58 -6.41
CA LEU A 105 9.46 16.22 -6.89
C LEU A 105 9.98 15.01 -6.11
N PHE A 106 10.36 13.97 -6.83
CA PHE A 106 11.03 12.79 -6.27
C PHE A 106 12.24 12.45 -7.12
N ARG A 107 13.45 12.42 -6.53
CA ARG A 107 14.73 12.19 -7.23
C ARG A 107 14.87 13.01 -8.53
N ASN A 108 14.61 14.31 -8.44
CA ASN A 108 14.64 15.28 -9.54
C ASN A 108 13.67 14.98 -10.70
N ARG A 109 12.60 14.23 -10.44
CA ARG A 109 11.53 13.95 -11.39
C ARG A 109 10.21 14.46 -10.85
N LEU A 110 9.39 15.04 -11.71
CA LEU A 110 8.02 15.41 -11.37
C LEU A 110 7.17 14.14 -11.37
N CYS A 111 6.55 13.82 -10.23
CA CYS A 111 5.87 12.55 -9.99
C CYS A 111 4.51 12.75 -9.29
N VAL A 112 3.65 11.75 -9.44
CA VAL A 112 2.35 11.58 -8.77
C VAL A 112 2.16 10.13 -8.35
N ASP A 113 1.00 9.86 -7.76
CA ASP A 113 0.53 8.54 -7.33
C ASP A 113 0.87 7.41 -8.33
N GLY A 114 1.36 6.30 -7.79
CA GLY A 114 1.75 5.14 -8.59
C GLY A 114 0.57 4.41 -9.23
N GLY A 115 -0.60 4.48 -8.61
CA GLY A 115 -1.84 3.85 -9.07
C GLY A 115 -2.33 4.36 -10.42
N LEU A 116 -1.90 5.57 -10.84
CA LEU A 116 -2.23 6.11 -12.16
C LEU A 116 -1.63 5.27 -13.31
N THR A 117 -0.49 4.61 -13.09
CA THR A 117 0.15 3.78 -14.12
C THR A 117 0.30 2.31 -13.73
N LEU A 118 0.47 2.03 -12.44
CA LEU A 118 0.81 0.71 -11.90
C LEU A 118 -0.06 0.41 -10.66
N PHE A 119 -1.39 0.43 -10.81
CA PHE A 119 -2.34 0.11 -9.73
C PHE A 119 -2.08 -1.26 -9.10
N MET A 120 -1.77 -2.26 -9.94
CA MET A 120 -1.20 -3.54 -9.52
C MET A 120 0.23 -3.63 -10.09
N PRO A 121 1.27 -3.33 -9.29
CA PRO A 121 2.66 -3.35 -9.75
C PRO A 121 3.07 -4.72 -10.30
N PRO A 122 3.79 -4.77 -11.43
CA PRO A 122 4.28 -6.03 -11.96
C PRO A 122 5.35 -6.64 -11.03
N THR A 123 5.35 -7.95 -11.00
CA THR A 123 6.23 -8.79 -10.19
C THR A 123 7.06 -9.68 -11.11
N SER A 124 8.27 -10.01 -10.66
CA SER A 124 9.16 -10.96 -11.32
C SER A 124 9.19 -12.32 -10.62
N ALA A 125 8.44 -12.47 -9.52
CA ALA A 125 8.38 -13.71 -8.77
C ALA A 125 7.56 -14.76 -9.53
N ALA A 126 7.97 -16.04 -9.42
CA ALA A 126 7.28 -17.16 -10.06
C ALA A 126 5.84 -17.30 -9.57
N GLN A 127 5.60 -17.00 -8.29
CA GLN A 127 4.27 -16.92 -7.68
C GLN A 127 4.11 -15.57 -7.00
N THR A 128 2.91 -14.99 -7.09
CA THR A 128 2.60 -13.73 -6.43
C THR A 128 1.15 -13.71 -5.96
N VAL A 129 0.97 -13.46 -4.67
CA VAL A 129 -0.35 -13.22 -4.09
C VAL A 129 -0.66 -11.73 -4.25
N ARG A 130 -1.65 -11.43 -5.10
CA ARG A 130 -2.15 -10.07 -5.30
C ARG A 130 -3.26 -9.77 -4.29
N VAL A 131 -3.19 -8.61 -3.65
CA VAL A 131 -4.16 -8.19 -2.63
C VAL A 131 -4.81 -6.88 -3.03
N CYS A 132 -6.14 -6.83 -3.03
CA CYS A 132 -6.93 -5.63 -3.33
C CYS A 132 -7.89 -5.32 -2.18
N ALA A 133 -7.94 -4.07 -1.74
CA ALA A 133 -8.88 -3.63 -0.69
C ALA A 133 -10.30 -3.36 -1.23
N PHE A 134 -10.49 -3.46 -2.55
CA PHE A 134 -11.77 -3.29 -3.24
C PHE A 134 -12.21 -4.61 -3.87
N PRO A 135 -13.52 -4.82 -4.11
CA PRO A 135 -14.01 -5.95 -4.90
C PRO A 135 -13.34 -5.99 -6.28
N ALA A 136 -12.45 -6.97 -6.49
CA ALA A 136 -11.59 -7.06 -7.66
C ALA A 136 -12.40 -7.23 -8.95
N GLY A 137 -13.42 -8.09 -8.92
CA GLY A 137 -14.31 -8.34 -10.06
C GLY A 137 -15.05 -7.07 -10.51
N ARG A 138 -15.38 -6.15 -9.58
CA ARG A 138 -16.02 -4.87 -9.93
C ARG A 138 -15.07 -3.86 -10.56
N LEU A 139 -13.77 -3.97 -10.25
CA LEU A 139 -12.72 -3.14 -10.84
C LEU A 139 -12.14 -3.74 -12.13
N GLY A 140 -12.63 -4.91 -12.56
CA GLY A 140 -12.09 -5.63 -13.72
C GLY A 140 -10.64 -6.09 -13.52
N LEU A 141 -10.22 -6.30 -12.26
CA LEU A 141 -8.88 -6.76 -11.93
C LEU A 141 -8.86 -8.29 -11.97
N GLU A 142 -7.95 -8.83 -12.77
CA GLU A 142 -7.71 -10.27 -12.90
C GLU A 142 -6.55 -10.72 -11.99
N ASP A 143 -6.54 -12.01 -11.68
CA ASP A 143 -5.53 -12.68 -10.84
C ASP A 143 -5.35 -12.08 -9.44
N ILE A 144 -6.42 -11.55 -8.84
CA ILE A 144 -6.39 -11.10 -7.44
C ILE A 144 -6.61 -12.29 -6.52
N GLY A 145 -5.65 -12.54 -5.62
CA GLY A 145 -5.73 -13.63 -4.65
C GLY A 145 -6.62 -13.27 -3.47
N ILE A 146 -6.31 -12.15 -2.79
CA ILE A 146 -7.03 -11.72 -1.58
C ILE A 146 -7.79 -10.42 -1.89
N SER A 147 -9.11 -10.45 -1.72
CA SER A 147 -9.96 -9.26 -1.83
C SER A 147 -11.32 -9.50 -1.15
N PRO A 148 -12.17 -8.46 -1.01
CA PRO A 148 -13.54 -8.64 -0.52
C PRO A 148 -14.38 -9.66 -1.30
N ASP A 149 -13.99 -10.03 -2.52
CA ASP A 149 -14.65 -11.08 -3.29
C ASP A 149 -14.47 -12.48 -2.68
N CYS A 150 -13.45 -12.68 -1.83
CA CYS A 150 -13.22 -13.94 -1.10
C CYS A 150 -14.32 -14.21 -0.05
N ASN A 151 -14.89 -13.18 0.56
CA ASN A 151 -15.95 -13.30 1.56
C ASN A 151 -16.96 -12.14 1.40
N PRO A 152 -17.92 -12.22 0.46
CA PRO A 152 -18.69 -11.07 0.00
C PRO A 152 -19.80 -10.59 0.97
N GLU A 153 -20.02 -11.27 2.09
CA GLU A 153 -21.07 -10.90 3.04
C GLU A 153 -20.71 -9.67 3.88
N ASN A 154 -21.74 -8.88 4.23
CA ASN A 154 -21.63 -7.70 5.11
C ASN A 154 -20.56 -6.68 4.68
N ARG A 155 -20.38 -6.51 3.37
CA ARG A 155 -19.39 -5.58 2.81
C ARG A 155 -19.96 -4.18 2.61
N ALA A 156 -19.10 -3.20 2.85
CA ALA A 156 -19.34 -1.82 2.45
C ALA A 156 -19.53 -1.74 0.93
N SER A 157 -20.37 -0.81 0.50
CA SER A 157 -20.55 -0.51 -0.91
C SER A 157 -19.26 0.06 -1.52
N ALA A 158 -19.13 -0.03 -2.85
CA ALA A 158 -18.01 0.58 -3.55
C ALA A 158 -17.93 2.10 -3.28
N GLY A 159 -19.07 2.78 -3.18
CA GLY A 159 -19.14 4.21 -2.87
C GLY A 159 -18.60 4.53 -1.48
N GLU A 160 -18.93 3.72 -0.47
CA GLU A 160 -18.37 3.86 0.89
C GLU A 160 -16.87 3.62 0.90
N LEU A 161 -16.38 2.56 0.25
CA LEU A 161 -14.94 2.28 0.16
C LEU A 161 -14.17 3.41 -0.55
N PHE A 162 -14.71 3.95 -1.64
CA PHE A 162 -14.11 5.11 -2.33
C PHE A 162 -14.16 6.36 -1.46
N SER A 163 -15.25 6.58 -0.73
CA SER A 163 -15.34 7.68 0.21
C SER A 163 -14.30 7.57 1.32
N TRP A 164 -14.09 6.37 1.89
CA TRP A 164 -13.11 6.16 2.95
C TRP A 164 -11.65 6.14 2.46
N ALA A 165 -11.44 5.88 1.17
CA ALA A 165 -10.13 6.06 0.54
C ALA A 165 -9.75 7.55 0.41
N LEU A 166 -10.75 8.44 0.34
CA LEU A 166 -10.57 9.89 0.17
C LEU A 166 -10.89 10.70 1.43
N GLU A 167 -11.47 10.12 2.47
CA GLU A 167 -11.71 10.78 3.74
C GLU A 167 -11.56 9.75 4.86
N PRO A 168 -10.82 10.07 5.94
CA PRO A 168 -10.57 9.13 7.02
C PRO A 168 -11.88 8.66 7.66
N ALA A 169 -12.13 7.35 7.58
CA ALA A 169 -13.28 6.72 8.23
C ALA A 169 -13.18 6.79 9.77
N ALA A 170 -14.28 6.52 10.47
CA ALA A 170 -14.25 6.38 11.94
C ALA A 170 -13.44 5.14 12.37
N ASP A 171 -12.90 5.15 13.59
CA ASP A 171 -12.06 4.05 14.09
C ASP A 171 -12.76 2.70 14.06
N SER A 172 -14.05 2.65 14.38
CA SER A 172 -14.85 1.43 14.30
C SER A 172 -14.96 0.87 12.88
N VAL A 173 -14.92 1.74 11.87
CA VAL A 173 -14.89 1.33 10.46
C VAL A 173 -13.52 0.79 10.11
N LEU A 174 -12.44 1.44 10.56
CA LEU A 174 -11.06 0.96 10.36
C LEU A 174 -10.84 -0.41 11.01
N ASP A 175 -11.36 -0.61 12.23
CA ASP A 175 -11.37 -1.91 12.93
C ASP A 175 -12.10 -2.97 12.12
N ASN A 176 -13.31 -2.66 11.65
CA ASN A 176 -14.08 -3.59 10.84
C ASN A 176 -13.38 -3.94 9.52
N LEU A 177 -12.77 -2.97 8.83
CA LEU A 177 -12.01 -3.20 7.61
C LEU A 177 -10.77 -4.08 7.86
N TYR A 178 -10.12 -3.91 9.01
CA TYR A 178 -8.99 -4.76 9.42
C TYR A 178 -9.42 -6.21 9.60
N GLU A 179 -10.48 -6.45 10.37
CA GLU A 179 -11.02 -7.80 10.61
C GLU A 179 -11.48 -8.45 9.31
N LEU A 180 -12.22 -7.72 8.47
CA LEU A 180 -12.66 -8.20 7.16
C LEU A 180 -11.49 -8.59 6.26
N GLY A 181 -10.40 -7.82 6.27
CA GLY A 181 -9.19 -8.16 5.53
C GLY A 181 -8.51 -9.43 6.04
N TYR A 182 -8.53 -9.67 7.35
CA TYR A 182 -8.04 -10.92 7.94
C TYR A 182 -8.91 -12.12 7.51
N MET A 183 -10.23 -11.95 7.50
CA MET A 183 -11.16 -12.97 7.02
C MET A 183 -10.95 -13.30 5.53
N ASP A 184 -10.72 -12.29 4.69
CA ASP A 184 -10.43 -12.49 3.26
C ASP A 184 -9.14 -13.30 3.07
N ALA A 185 -8.09 -12.96 3.82
CA ALA A 185 -6.83 -13.69 3.80
C ALA A 185 -6.99 -15.13 4.32
N ALA A 186 -7.82 -15.35 5.34
CA ALA A 186 -8.09 -16.68 5.88
C ALA A 186 -8.82 -17.58 4.87
N VAL A 187 -9.83 -17.05 4.17
CA VAL A 187 -10.51 -17.80 3.09
C VAL A 187 -9.54 -18.16 1.97
N TRP A 188 -8.72 -17.19 1.54
CA TRP A 188 -7.72 -17.45 0.52
C TRP A 188 -6.71 -18.51 0.97
N ALA A 189 -6.19 -18.41 2.20
CA ALA A 189 -5.22 -19.37 2.74
C ALA A 189 -5.79 -20.79 2.87
N ALA A 190 -7.06 -20.95 3.23
CA ALA A 190 -7.72 -22.26 3.30
C ALA A 190 -7.82 -22.96 1.93
N LEU A 191 -7.87 -22.18 0.84
CA LEU A 191 -7.89 -22.68 -0.53
C LEU A 191 -6.50 -22.84 -1.14
N ASN A 192 -5.47 -22.30 -0.50
CA ASN A 192 -4.09 -22.25 -0.98
C ASN A 192 -3.15 -22.69 0.16
N PRO A 193 -3.16 -23.98 0.54
CA PRO A 193 -2.31 -24.48 1.62
C PRO A 193 -0.83 -24.25 1.31
N VAL A 194 -0.03 -24.04 2.36
CA VAL A 194 1.36 -23.55 2.25
C VAL A 194 2.22 -24.49 1.41
N GLU A 195 1.95 -25.79 1.46
CA GLU A 195 2.64 -26.83 0.71
C GLU A 195 2.47 -26.69 -0.81
N ASP A 196 1.37 -26.09 -1.27
CA ASP A 196 1.09 -25.86 -2.70
C ASP A 196 1.58 -24.48 -3.18
N VAL A 197 1.83 -23.56 -2.25
CA VAL A 197 2.16 -22.15 -2.51
C VAL A 197 3.65 -21.84 -2.30
N VAL A 198 4.36 -22.61 -1.48
CA VAL A 198 5.78 -22.42 -1.21
C VAL A 198 6.56 -23.58 -1.85
N GLN A 199 7.05 -23.36 -3.07
CA GLN A 199 8.04 -24.26 -3.65
C GLN A 199 9.40 -23.94 -3.03
N GLU A 200 10.02 -24.91 -2.35
CA GLU A 200 11.40 -24.78 -1.89
C GLU A 200 12.30 -24.55 -3.11
N GLU A 201 13.01 -23.41 -3.16
CA GLU A 201 14.07 -23.22 -4.15
C GLU A 201 15.19 -24.23 -3.84
N GLU A 202 15.29 -25.30 -4.63
CA GLU A 202 16.47 -26.17 -4.60
C GLU A 202 17.72 -25.32 -4.83
N PRO A 203 18.78 -25.44 -4.00
CA PRO A 203 19.99 -24.67 -4.20
C PRO A 203 20.58 -25.03 -5.56
N MET A 204 20.74 -24.02 -6.43
CA MET A 204 21.51 -24.12 -7.67
C MET A 204 22.89 -24.70 -7.36
N VAL A 205 23.07 -26.00 -7.61
CA VAL A 205 24.36 -26.66 -7.64
C VAL A 205 25.08 -26.11 -8.88
N ARG A 206 26.01 -25.18 -8.67
CA ARG A 206 26.94 -24.76 -9.72
C ARG A 206 27.90 -25.92 -10.00
N SER A 207 27.74 -26.56 -11.16
CA SER A 207 28.74 -27.44 -11.78
C SER A 207 29.87 -26.63 -12.41
#